data_AF-A0A2V7UQR5-F1
#
_entry.id   AF-A0A2V7UQR5-F1
#
_cell.length_a   1.000
_cell.length_b   1.000
_cell.length_c   1.000
_cell.angle_alpha   90.00
_cell.angle_beta   90.00
_cell.angle_gamma   90.00
#
_symmetry.space_group_name_H-M   'P 1'
#
loop_
_entity.id
_entity.type
_entity.pdbx_description
1 polymer ?
#
loop_
_entity_poly.entity_id
_entity_poly.type
_entity_poly.pdbx_seq_one_letter_code
_entity_poly.pdbx_strand_id
1 'polypeptide(L)'
;RFAFASEIKSLLTLVDAVPELDEEFGVFETSVGENTLFKGIRTVPPGCFLRYNGRTAKVSRYWEVPSSDGPYEKEDHYVEKLRWLLEDAVRLRLRSDVPVGVFLSGGLDSSLIACLARPDVVFSCRYPYGPHYDEFEHARTVARHIGA
;
A
#
# COMPACT_ATOMS: atom_id res chain seq x y z
N ARG A 1 -11.87 -4.06 28.75
CA ARG A 1 -11.92 -2.79 27.99
C ARG A 1 -11.63 -3.11 26.53
N PHE A 2 -12.39 -2.58 25.57
CA PHE A 2 -12.08 -2.70 24.14
C PHE A 2 -11.36 -1.44 23.68
N ALA A 3 -10.33 -1.60 22.85
CA ALA A 3 -9.58 -0.49 22.25
C ALA A 3 -9.27 -0.83 20.80
N PHE A 4 -9.27 0.18 19.93
CA PHE A 4 -8.96 0.07 18.51
C PHE A 4 -8.27 1.35 18.05
N ALA A 5 -7.22 1.22 17.24
CA ALA A 5 -6.51 2.33 16.63
C ALA A 5 -5.92 1.88 15.29
N SER A 6 -5.73 2.82 14.37
CA SER A 6 -5.02 2.59 13.10
C SER A 6 -3.50 2.47 13.26
N GLU A 7 -2.98 2.89 14.42
CA GLU A 7 -1.56 2.85 14.73
C GLU A 7 -1.31 2.25 16.12
N ILE A 8 -0.36 1.33 16.19
CA ILE A 8 -0.08 0.55 17.41
C ILE A 8 0.36 1.41 18.58
N LYS A 9 1.13 2.48 18.32
CA LYS A 9 1.63 3.41 19.34
C LYS A 9 0.52 4.01 20.19
N SER A 10 -0.67 4.22 19.61
CA SER A 10 -1.84 4.73 20.33
C SER A 10 -2.38 3.71 21.34
N LEU A 11 -2.35 2.41 21.00
CA LEU A 11 -2.76 1.34 21.92
C LEU A 11 -1.74 1.12 23.03
N LEU A 12 -0.45 1.31 22.75
CA LEU A 12 0.61 1.18 23.75
C LEU A 12 0.50 2.22 24.87
N THR A 13 -0.20 3.34 24.66
CA THR A 13 -0.50 4.30 25.74
C THR A 13 -1.47 3.76 26.79
N LEU A 14 -2.15 2.64 26.50
CA LEU A 14 -3.15 2.02 27.38
C LEU A 14 -2.58 0.87 28.22
N VAL A 15 -1.30 0.52 28.04
CA VAL A 15 -0.63 -0.51 28.81
C VAL A 15 0.33 0.16 29.80
N ASP A 16 0.20 -0.18 31.08
CA ASP A 16 1.04 0.39 32.14
C ASP A 16 2.40 -0.30 32.25
N ALA A 17 2.54 -1.47 31.64
CA ALA A 17 3.74 -2.30 31.65
C ALA A 17 4.49 -2.20 30.31
N VAL A 18 5.77 -2.59 30.34
CA VAL A 18 6.57 -2.75 29.11
C VAL A 18 5.88 -3.76 28.19
N PRO A 19 5.57 -3.39 26.94
CA PRO A 19 4.91 -4.30 26.01
C PRO A 19 5.79 -5.53 25.72
N GLU A 20 5.23 -6.72 25.88
CA GLU A 20 5.91 -7.97 25.53
C GLU A 20 5.94 -8.16 24.02
N LEU A 21 7.08 -8.59 23.48
CA LEU A 21 7.23 -8.94 22.07
C LEU A 21 6.59 -10.30 21.78
N ASP A 22 5.94 -10.42 20.63
CA ASP A 22 5.49 -11.71 20.11
C ASP A 22 6.70 -12.55 19.66
N GLU A 23 6.75 -13.80 20.09
CA GLU A 23 7.89 -14.70 19.83
C GLU A 23 8.00 -15.04 18.34
N GLU A 24 6.88 -15.06 17.61
CA GLU A 24 6.88 -15.33 16.16
C GLU A 24 7.65 -14.27 15.39
N PHE A 25 7.60 -13.01 15.85
CA PHE A 25 8.33 -11.92 15.20
C PHE A 25 9.84 -12.15 15.23
N GLY A 26 10.36 -12.72 16.33
CA GLY A 26 11.78 -13.05 16.45
C GLY A 26 12.24 -14.17 15.51
N VAL A 27 11.31 -14.98 15.01
CA VAL A 27 11.60 -16.10 14.08
C VAL A 27 11.46 -15.66 12.62
N PHE A 28 10.43 -14.89 12.29
CA PHE A 28 10.08 -14.56 10.91
C PHE A 28 10.50 -13.15 10.49
N GLU A 29 11.00 -12.32 11.41
CA GLU A 29 11.29 -10.89 11.20
C GLU A 29 10.08 -10.08 10.69
N THR A 30 8.88 -10.64 10.82
CA THR A 30 7.60 -10.07 10.41
C THR A 30 6.46 -10.67 11.23
N SER A 31 5.32 -9.99 11.25
CA SER A 31 4.10 -10.50 11.89
C SER A 31 3.34 -11.43 10.96
N VAL A 32 2.84 -12.55 11.49
CA VAL A 32 2.08 -13.55 10.72
C VAL A 32 0.59 -13.44 11.03
N GLY A 33 -0.25 -13.50 9.99
CA GLY A 33 -1.71 -13.51 10.14
C GLY A 33 -2.25 -12.24 10.81
N GLU A 34 -2.93 -12.42 11.95
CA GLU A 34 -3.54 -11.32 12.71
C GLU A 34 -2.63 -10.77 13.81
N ASN A 35 -1.46 -11.38 14.01
CA ASN A 35 -0.53 -10.97 15.06
C ASN A 35 0.12 -9.63 14.72
N THR A 36 0.70 -9.00 15.74
CA THR A 36 1.55 -7.82 15.60
C THR A 36 2.89 -8.07 16.29
N LEU A 37 3.77 -7.08 16.29
CA LEU A 37 5.02 -7.14 17.05
C LEU A 37 4.81 -7.39 18.56
N PHE A 38 3.67 -6.97 19.11
CA PHE A 38 3.42 -7.04 20.55
C PHE A 38 2.33 -8.06 20.90
N LYS A 39 2.59 -8.87 21.93
CA LYS A 39 1.63 -9.85 22.45
C LYS A 39 0.33 -9.16 22.86
N GLY A 40 -0.80 -9.77 22.49
CA GLY A 40 -2.14 -9.28 22.85
C GLY A 40 -2.67 -8.13 22.00
N ILE A 41 -1.88 -7.58 21.08
CA ILE A 41 -2.34 -6.62 20.06
C ILE A 41 -2.50 -7.36 18.72
N ARG A 42 -3.68 -7.22 18.11
CA ARG A 42 -4.04 -7.88 16.85
C ARG A 42 -4.50 -6.90 15.79
N THR A 43 -4.19 -7.22 14.54
CA THR A 43 -4.61 -6.47 13.35
C THR A 43 -5.95 -7.01 12.83
N VAL A 44 -6.85 -6.12 12.40
CA VAL A 44 -8.03 -6.54 11.63
C VAL A 44 -7.55 -6.99 10.24
N PRO A 45 -7.83 -8.23 9.80
CA PRO A 45 -7.31 -8.72 8.52
C PRO A 45 -7.77 -7.85 7.34
N PRO A 46 -6.96 -7.76 6.26
CA PRO A 46 -7.39 -7.11 5.03
C PRO A 46 -8.66 -7.77 4.46
N GLY A 47 -9.54 -6.97 3.87
CA GLY A 47 -10.83 -7.45 3.36
C GLY A 47 -11.85 -7.83 4.44
N CYS A 48 -11.57 -7.52 5.71
CA CYS A 48 -12.49 -7.74 6.83
C CYS A 48 -12.91 -6.43 7.51
N PHE A 49 -14.07 -6.45 8.17
CA PHE A 49 -14.48 -5.42 9.12
C PHE A 49 -14.65 -6.04 10.52
N LEU A 50 -14.48 -5.22 11.56
CA LEU A 50 -14.73 -5.59 12.95
C LEU A 50 -16.00 -4.89 13.45
N ARG A 51 -16.90 -5.66 14.07
CA ARG A 51 -18.10 -5.14 14.73
C ARG A 51 -18.02 -5.38 16.23
N TYR A 52 -18.03 -4.30 17.02
CA TYR A 52 -18.06 -4.35 18.48
C TYR A 52 -19.42 -3.87 19.00
N ASN A 53 -20.06 -4.63 19.87
CA ASN A 53 -21.39 -4.29 20.43
C ASN A 53 -21.36 -3.84 21.90
N GLY A 54 -20.19 -3.49 22.44
CA GLY A 54 -20.01 -3.17 23.86
C GLY A 54 -19.69 -4.38 24.74
N ARG A 55 -19.85 -5.61 24.22
CA ARG A 55 -19.51 -6.86 24.94
C ARG A 55 -18.58 -7.75 24.13
N THR A 56 -18.89 -7.96 22.87
CA THR A 56 -18.15 -8.85 21.96
C THR A 56 -17.71 -8.11 20.71
N ALA A 57 -16.53 -8.46 20.21
CA ALA A 57 -16.02 -8.04 18.92
C ALA A 57 -16.07 -9.24 17.96
N LYS A 58 -16.64 -9.04 16.77
CA LYS A 58 -16.70 -10.06 15.71
C LYS A 58 -16.08 -9.51 14.44
N VAL A 59 -15.14 -10.26 13.87
CA VAL A 59 -14.56 -9.99 12.56
C VAL A 59 -15.39 -10.68 11.48
N SER A 60 -15.60 -10.03 10.35
CA SER A 60 -16.31 -10.61 9.20
C SER A 60 -15.63 -10.16 7.91
N ARG A 61 -15.37 -11.14 7.03
CA ARG A 61 -14.79 -10.89 5.70
C ARG A 61 -15.86 -10.37 4.76
N TYR A 62 -15.53 -9.32 4.02
CA TYR A 62 -16.38 -8.76 2.97
C TYR A 62 -15.71 -8.86 1.58
N TRP A 63 -14.41 -9.14 1.52
CA TRP A 63 -13.67 -9.29 0.27
C TRP A 63 -12.49 -10.26 0.42
N GLU A 64 -12.20 -11.00 -0.64
CA GLU A 64 -11.00 -11.82 -0.81
C GLU A 64 -10.53 -11.78 -2.26
N VAL A 65 -9.27 -12.16 -2.49
CA VAL A 65 -8.73 -12.25 -3.85
C VAL A 65 -9.47 -13.37 -4.58
N PRO A 66 -10.16 -13.09 -5.70
CA PRO A 66 -10.85 -14.13 -6.46
C PRO A 66 -9.85 -15.11 -7.07
N SER A 67 -10.23 -16.39 -7.18
CA SER A 67 -9.44 -17.37 -7.91
C SER A 67 -9.45 -17.07 -9.42
N SER A 68 -8.33 -17.36 -10.08
CA SER A 68 -8.17 -17.15 -11.52
C SER A 68 -8.56 -18.40 -12.31
N ASP A 69 -9.84 -18.76 -12.27
CA ASP A 69 -10.35 -20.00 -12.90
C ASP A 69 -11.17 -19.72 -14.18
N GLY A 70 -11.12 -18.49 -14.70
CA GLY A 70 -11.82 -18.11 -15.93
C GLY A 70 -11.14 -18.63 -17.20
N PRO A 71 -11.89 -18.74 -18.32
CA PRO A 71 -11.27 -19.07 -19.61
C PRO A 71 -10.25 -18.00 -20.01
N TYR A 72 -9.19 -18.41 -20.69
CA TYR A 72 -8.22 -17.49 -21.26
C TYR A 72 -8.86 -16.70 -22.40
N GLU A 73 -8.66 -15.39 -22.37
CA GLU A 73 -9.05 -14.46 -23.42
C GLU A 73 -7.88 -14.19 -24.38
N LYS A 74 -8.15 -13.47 -25.47
CA LYS A 74 -7.08 -13.01 -26.38
C LYS A 74 -6.21 -11.94 -25.70
N GLU A 75 -4.96 -11.83 -26.11
CA GLU A 75 -4.01 -10.83 -25.60
C GLU A 75 -4.58 -9.40 -25.60
N ASP A 76 -5.18 -8.97 -26.72
CA ASP A 76 -5.79 -7.64 -26.86
C ASP A 76 -6.83 -7.34 -25.76
N HIS A 77 -7.59 -8.35 -25.32
CA HIS A 77 -8.54 -8.18 -24.22
C HIS A 77 -7.83 -7.79 -22.93
N TYR A 78 -6.72 -8.45 -22.61
CA TYR A 78 -5.96 -8.18 -21.40
C TYR A 78 -5.24 -6.83 -21.47
N VAL A 79 -4.70 -6.46 -22.63
CA VAL A 79 -4.04 -5.16 -22.85
C VAL A 79 -5.03 -4.01 -22.59
N GLU A 80 -6.21 -4.06 -23.21
CA GLU A 80 -7.21 -3.00 -23.06
C GLU A 80 -7.83 -2.99 -21.65
N LYS A 81 -8.10 -4.16 -21.08
CA LYS A 81 -8.63 -4.26 -19.71
C LYS A 81 -7.63 -3.73 -18.69
N LEU A 82 -6.34 -4.06 -18.83
CA LEU A 82 -5.28 -3.58 -17.95
C LEU A 82 -5.14 -2.05 -18.05
N ARG A 83 -5.11 -1.52 -19.28
CA ARG A 83 -5.08 -0.07 -19.53
C ARG A 83 -6.25 0.63 -18.82
N TRP A 84 -7.47 0.14 -19.04
CA TRP A 84 -8.67 0.71 -18.45
C TRP A 84 -8.65 0.66 -16.91
N LEU A 85 -8.25 -0.48 -16.32
CA LEU A 85 -8.16 -0.63 -14.88
C LEU A 85 -7.12 0.31 -14.26
N LEU A 86 -5.97 0.47 -14.90
CA LEU A 86 -4.91 1.37 -14.44
C LEU A 86 -5.34 2.83 -14.53
N GLU A 87 -5.91 3.24 -15.67
CA GLU A 87 -6.44 4.59 -15.87
C GLU A 87 -7.52 4.92 -14.83
N ASP A 88 -8.45 3.98 -14.57
CA ASP A 88 -9.50 4.18 -13.56
C ASP A 88 -8.93 4.24 -12.14
N ALA A 89 -8.01 3.35 -11.79
CA ALA A 89 -7.38 3.31 -10.47
C ALA A 89 -6.58 4.59 -10.15
N VAL A 90 -5.89 5.15 -11.15
CA VAL A 90 -5.18 6.43 -11.04
C VAL A 90 -6.18 7.58 -10.95
N ARG A 91 -7.16 7.66 -11.85
CA ARG A 91 -8.19 8.70 -11.86
C ARG A 91 -8.93 8.81 -10.53
N LEU A 92 -9.24 7.69 -9.88
CA LEU A 92 -9.88 7.67 -8.55
C LEU A 92 -9.00 8.31 -7.46
N ARG A 93 -7.67 8.17 -7.56
CA ARG A 93 -6.69 8.70 -6.60
C ARG A 93 -6.30 10.16 -6.87
N LEU A 94 -6.59 10.68 -8.06
CA LEU A 94 -6.41 12.10 -8.39
C LEU A 94 -7.50 13.02 -7.80
N ARG A 95 -8.51 12.46 -7.13
CA ARG A 95 -9.55 13.25 -6.44
C ARG A 95 -8.97 13.85 -5.16
N SER A 96 -8.30 14.98 -5.28
CA SER A 96 -7.69 15.71 -4.17
C SER A 96 -8.12 17.18 -4.17
N ASP A 97 -8.20 17.76 -2.99
CA ASP A 97 -8.39 19.18 -2.74
C ASP A 97 -7.08 19.98 -2.73
N VAL A 98 -5.94 19.29 -2.87
CA VAL A 98 -4.60 19.87 -2.96
C VAL A 98 -3.87 19.34 -4.21
N PRO A 99 -2.81 20.03 -4.68
CA PRO A 99 -2.01 19.53 -5.79
C PRO A 99 -1.47 18.12 -5.52
N VAL A 100 -1.53 17.26 -6.54
CA VAL A 100 -1.06 15.87 -6.45
C VAL A 100 0.37 15.80 -6.96
N GLY A 101 1.25 15.20 -6.15
CA GLY A 101 2.60 14.85 -6.55
C GLY A 101 2.76 13.35 -6.78
N VAL A 102 3.70 12.96 -7.65
CA VAL A 102 4.08 11.55 -7.84
C VAL A 102 5.52 11.32 -7.42
N PHE A 103 5.74 10.29 -6.60
CA PHE A 103 7.06 9.77 -6.34
C PHE A 103 7.55 8.99 -7.57
N LEU A 104 8.56 9.52 -8.24
CA LEU A 104 9.07 9.03 -9.51
C LEU A 104 10.43 8.36 -9.33
N SER A 105 10.50 7.10 -9.72
CA SER A 105 11.74 6.34 -9.84
C SER A 105 12.14 6.19 -11.32
N GLY A 106 13.19 5.44 -11.61
CA GLY A 106 13.56 5.13 -13.00
C GLY A 106 12.80 3.95 -13.61
N GLY A 107 11.95 3.29 -12.83
CA GLY A 107 11.27 2.05 -13.20
C GLY A 107 9.98 2.26 -14.00
N LEU A 108 9.53 1.20 -14.65
CA LEU A 108 8.32 1.19 -15.48
C LEU A 108 7.06 1.57 -14.67
N ASP A 109 6.92 1.06 -13.45
CA ASP A 109 5.70 1.19 -12.65
C ASP A 109 5.42 2.66 -12.27
N SER A 110 6.40 3.33 -11.66
CA SER A 110 6.26 4.74 -11.26
C SER A 110 6.14 5.65 -12.49
N SER A 111 6.83 5.31 -13.58
CA SER A 111 6.73 6.02 -14.86
C SER A 111 5.33 5.94 -15.45
N LEU A 112 4.73 4.74 -15.44
CA LEU A 112 3.37 4.51 -15.91
C LEU A 112 2.36 5.29 -15.08
N ILE A 113 2.48 5.24 -13.75
CA ILE A 113 1.63 6.03 -12.86
C ILE A 113 1.79 7.52 -13.12
N ALA A 114 3.02 8.04 -13.28
CA ALA A 114 3.26 9.45 -13.57
C ALA A 114 2.66 9.89 -14.92
N CYS A 115 2.80 9.08 -15.96
CA CYS A 115 2.22 9.35 -17.28
C CYS A 115 0.69 9.39 -17.27
N LEU A 116 0.06 8.49 -16.49
CA LEU A 116 -1.40 8.47 -16.32
C LEU A 116 -1.88 9.61 -15.41
N ALA A 117 -1.13 9.91 -14.35
CA ALA A 117 -1.50 10.91 -13.35
C ALA A 117 -1.33 12.35 -13.85
N ARG A 118 -0.30 12.61 -14.67
CA ARG A 118 0.12 13.95 -15.10
C ARG A 118 0.15 14.96 -13.94
N PRO A 119 0.91 14.68 -12.87
CA PRO A 119 0.95 15.52 -11.68
C PRO A 119 1.59 16.88 -11.96
N ASP A 120 1.30 17.86 -11.11
CA ASP A 120 1.97 19.17 -11.14
C ASP A 120 3.43 19.09 -10.65
N VAL A 121 3.74 18.10 -9.80
CA VAL A 121 5.05 17.93 -9.18
C VAL A 121 5.45 16.46 -9.18
N VAL A 122 6.69 16.18 -9.58
CA VAL A 122 7.33 14.89 -9.35
C VAL A 122 8.50 15.03 -8.39
N PHE A 123 8.73 14.00 -7.59
CA PHE A 123 9.85 13.96 -6.65
C PHE A 123 10.55 12.61 -6.72
N SER A 124 11.86 12.59 -6.55
CA SER A 124 12.69 11.39 -6.63
C SER A 124 13.72 11.37 -5.51
N CYS A 125 14.13 10.18 -5.09
CA CYS A 125 15.18 10.00 -4.09
C CYS A 125 16.47 9.54 -4.76
N ARG A 126 17.60 10.10 -4.31
CA ARG A 126 18.93 9.73 -4.78
C ARG A 126 19.77 9.25 -3.61
N TYR A 127 20.52 8.17 -3.85
CA TYR A 127 21.41 7.61 -2.84
C TYR A 127 22.87 7.92 -3.17
N PRO A 128 23.70 8.29 -2.16
CA PRO A 128 25.11 8.56 -2.36
C PRO A 128 25.97 7.28 -2.36
N TYR A 129 25.45 6.15 -2.88
CA TYR A 129 26.11 4.84 -2.87
C TYR A 129 26.72 4.45 -4.23
N GLY A 130 26.75 5.38 -5.18
CA GLY A 130 27.33 5.19 -6.51
C GLY A 130 26.28 4.99 -7.62
N PRO A 131 26.72 4.93 -8.89
CA PRO A 131 25.84 4.99 -10.06
C PRO A 131 24.88 3.80 -10.18
N HIS A 132 25.20 2.65 -9.58
CA HIS A 132 24.32 1.47 -9.57
C HIS A 132 23.06 1.66 -8.71
N TYR A 133 23.06 2.64 -7.81
CA TYR A 133 21.94 2.97 -6.93
C TYR A 133 21.28 4.30 -7.34
N ASP A 134 21.58 4.79 -8.54
CA ASP A 134 21.15 6.09 -9.04
C ASP A 134 20.26 5.94 -10.28
N GLU A 135 18.95 6.06 -10.07
CA GLU A 135 17.94 5.99 -11.13
C GLU A 135 17.54 7.39 -11.64
N PHE A 136 18.20 8.45 -11.17
CA PHE A 136 17.74 9.81 -11.32
C PHE A 136 17.62 10.27 -12.79
N GLU A 137 18.55 9.85 -13.66
CA GLU A 137 18.49 10.21 -15.08
C GLU A 137 17.31 9.54 -15.83
N HIS A 138 16.92 8.34 -15.40
CA HIS A 138 15.73 7.67 -15.92
C HIS A 138 14.46 8.40 -15.47
N ALA A 139 14.35 8.70 -14.17
CA ALA A 139 13.25 9.48 -13.61
C ALA A 139 13.13 10.87 -14.30
N ARG A 140 14.27 11.54 -14.50
CA ARG A 140 14.34 12.84 -15.20
C ARG A 140 13.86 12.76 -16.64
N THR A 141 14.12 11.65 -17.33
CA THR A 141 13.64 11.44 -18.70
C THR A 141 12.11 11.43 -18.74
N VAL A 142 11.49 10.74 -17.79
CA VAL A 142 10.02 10.67 -17.69
C VAL A 142 9.42 12.00 -17.26
N ALA A 143 10.02 12.68 -16.27
CA ALA A 143 9.60 14.01 -15.84
C ALA A 143 9.54 15.00 -17.02
N ARG A 144 10.61 15.04 -17.83
CA ARG A 144 10.66 15.84 -19.08
C ARG A 144 9.58 15.46 -20.08
N HIS A 145 9.29 14.17 -20.23
CA HIS A 145 8.28 13.68 -21.16
C HIS A 145 6.86 14.15 -20.77
N ILE A 146 6.56 14.17 -19.48
CA ILE A 146 5.24 14.58 -18.97
C ILE A 146 5.14 16.08 -18.67
N GLY A 147 6.25 16.82 -18.74
CA GLY A 147 6.30 18.26 -18.50
C GLY A 147 6.27 18.66 -17.02
N ALA A 148 6.73 17.78 -16.14
CA ALA A 148 6.81 17.99 -14.68
C ALA A 148 8.25 18.19 -14.19
#